data_AF-A0A529SFM9-F1
#
_entry.id   AF-A0A529SFM9-F1
#
_cell.length_a   1.000
_cell.length_b   1.000
_cell.length_c   1.000
_cell.angle_alpha   90.00
_cell.angle_beta   90.00
_cell.angle_gamma   90.00
#
_symmetry.space_group_name_H-M   'P 1'
#
loop_
_entity.id
_entity.type
_entity.pdbx_description
1 polymer ?
#
loop_
_entity_poly.entity_id
_entity_poly.type
_entity_poly.pdbx_seq_one_letter_code
_entity_poly.pdbx_strand_id
1 'polypeptide(L)'
;GDTDMLFLLGADEIDMARTGGAFVVYIGTHGDAGAHRANVILPAAAYTEKSGTYVNTEGRVQQTNRAGFAPGEAREDWAILRALSDVLGKKLPFDSLAQLRAKLYGEFPHLARIDQVQA
;
A
#
# COMPACT_ATOMS: atom_id res chain seq x y z
N GLY A 1 8.15 19.56 -12.06
CA GLY A 1 7.05 19.44 -13.02
C GLY A 1 5.78 19.59 -12.24
N ASP A 2 4.78 20.26 -12.79
CA ASP A 2 3.47 20.31 -12.14
C ASP A 2 2.84 18.92 -12.20
N THR A 3 2.39 18.44 -11.04
CA THR A 3 1.74 17.15 -10.88
C THR A 3 0.25 17.39 -10.72
N ASP A 4 -0.56 16.94 -11.67
CA ASP A 4 -2.02 17.14 -11.61
C ASP A 4 -2.70 16.20 -10.59
N MET A 5 -2.12 15.01 -10.36
CA MET A 5 -2.67 13.99 -9.47
C MET A 5 -1.57 13.31 -8.64
N LEU A 6 -1.81 13.15 -7.34
CA LEU A 6 -0.85 12.57 -6.41
C LEU A 6 -1.51 11.50 -5.55
N PHE A 7 -0.95 10.30 -5.54
CA PHE A 7 -1.32 9.24 -4.60
C PHE A 7 -0.32 9.21 -3.45
N LEU A 8 -0.82 9.31 -2.21
CA LEU A 8 -0.05 9.17 -0.98
C LEU A 8 -0.42 7.85 -0.32
N LEU A 9 0.52 6.89 -0.30
CA LEU A 9 0.33 5.59 0.34
C LEU A 9 0.87 5.66 1.77
N GLY A 10 0.03 6.09 2.71
CA GLY A 10 0.38 6.27 4.12
C GLY A 10 1.56 7.22 4.34
N ALA A 11 1.75 8.17 3.41
CA ALA A 11 2.87 9.10 3.42
C ALA A 11 2.45 10.40 4.12
N ASP A 12 3.00 10.63 5.30
CA ASP A 12 2.69 11.79 6.14
C ASP A 12 3.92 12.69 6.39
N GLU A 13 5.13 12.18 6.12
CA GLU A 13 6.41 12.84 6.41
C GLU A 13 6.93 13.73 5.26
N ILE A 14 6.14 13.91 4.20
CA ILE A 14 6.49 14.79 3.08
C ILE A 14 6.02 16.23 3.36
N ASP A 15 6.74 17.20 2.82
CA ASP A 15 6.29 18.60 2.86
C ASP A 15 5.05 18.78 1.97
N MET A 16 3.88 18.86 2.62
CA MET A 16 2.58 18.98 1.96
C MET A 16 2.45 20.28 1.16
N ALA A 17 3.22 21.33 1.44
CA ALA A 17 3.21 22.54 0.63
C ALA A 17 3.72 22.27 -0.80
N ARG A 18 4.56 21.25 -0.98
CA ARG A 18 5.10 20.84 -2.29
C ARG A 18 4.11 20.06 -3.14
N THR A 19 2.96 19.68 -2.58
CA THR A 19 1.88 19.03 -3.35
C THR A 19 1.16 20.00 -4.28
N GLY A 20 1.34 21.32 -4.10
CA GLY A 20 0.79 22.35 -4.97
C GLY A 20 -0.71 22.19 -5.18
N GLY A 21 -1.16 22.40 -6.42
CA GLY A 21 -2.55 22.26 -6.84
C GLY A 21 -2.99 20.82 -7.18
N ALA A 22 -2.18 19.81 -6.89
CA ALA A 22 -2.49 18.42 -7.26
C ALA A 22 -3.80 17.95 -6.61
N PHE A 23 -4.54 17.11 -7.34
CA PHE A 23 -5.60 16.29 -6.76
C PHE A 23 -4.98 15.15 -5.97
N VAL A 24 -5.08 15.21 -4.64
CA VAL A 24 -4.42 14.28 -3.72
C VAL A 24 -5.38 13.18 -3.28
N VAL A 25 -4.99 11.93 -3.52
CA VAL A 25 -5.64 10.74 -2.98
C VAL A 25 -4.75 10.16 -1.89
N TYR A 26 -5.23 10.13 -0.65
CA TYR A 26 -4.51 9.52 0.48
C TYR A 26 -5.07 8.12 0.76
N ILE A 27 -4.20 7.12 0.76
CA ILE A 27 -4.51 5.73 1.10
C ILE A 27 -3.72 5.41 2.37
N GLY A 28 -4.37 5.41 3.53
CA GLY A 28 -3.67 5.28 4.79
C GLY A 28 -4.58 4.90 5.95
N THR A 29 -3.95 4.71 7.11
CA THR A 29 -4.56 4.12 8.30
C THR A 29 -4.90 5.14 9.37
N HIS A 30 -4.17 6.27 9.39
CA HIS A 30 -4.34 7.36 10.33
C HIS A 30 -4.57 8.67 9.56
N GLY A 31 -5.23 9.61 10.22
CA GLY A 31 -5.41 10.96 9.69
C GLY A 31 -4.38 11.91 10.28
N ASP A 32 -3.24 12.08 9.60
CA ASP A 32 -2.25 13.12 9.92
C ASP A 32 -2.10 14.09 8.73
N ALA A 33 -0.92 14.68 8.52
CA ALA A 33 -0.67 15.71 7.52
C ALA A 33 -1.12 15.31 6.10
N GLY A 34 -0.90 14.06 5.67
CA GLY A 34 -1.25 13.58 4.34
C GLY A 34 -2.76 13.47 4.15
N ALA A 35 -3.47 12.97 5.16
CA ALA A 35 -4.93 12.89 5.15
C ALA A 35 -5.58 14.28 5.19
N HIS A 36 -5.02 15.23 5.96
CA HIS A 36 -5.51 16.60 6.01
C HIS A 36 -5.36 17.34 4.67
N ARG A 37 -4.31 17.03 3.90
CA ARG A 37 -4.13 17.57 2.54
C ARG A 37 -5.02 16.89 1.50
N ALA A 38 -5.55 15.70 1.77
CA ALA A 38 -6.20 14.89 0.75
C ALA A 38 -7.50 15.51 0.20
N ASN A 39 -7.72 15.35 -1.10
CA ASN A 39 -9.03 15.58 -1.72
C ASN A 39 -9.94 14.35 -1.56
N VAL A 40 -9.35 13.15 -1.54
CA VAL A 40 -10.04 11.87 -1.31
C VAL A 40 -9.22 11.01 -0.38
N ILE A 41 -9.88 10.37 0.59
CA ILE A 41 -9.27 9.42 1.52
C ILE A 41 -9.83 8.02 1.24
N LEU A 42 -8.95 7.03 1.07
CA LEU A 42 -9.28 5.62 0.98
C LEU A 42 -8.72 4.91 2.23
N PRO A 43 -9.57 4.45 3.17
CA PRO A 43 -9.10 3.91 4.43
C PRO A 43 -8.42 2.54 4.24
N ALA A 44 -7.15 2.46 4.63
CA ALA A 44 -6.34 1.26 4.56
C ALA A 44 -6.24 0.53 5.91
N ALA A 45 -5.87 -0.75 5.88
CA ALA A 45 -5.65 -1.58 7.05
C ALA A 45 -4.27 -1.32 7.70
N ALA A 46 -4.20 -1.29 9.04
CA ALA A 46 -2.95 -1.20 9.79
C ALA A 46 -2.11 -2.48 9.64
N TYR A 47 -0.84 -2.43 10.06
CA TYR A 47 0.08 -3.58 9.95
C TYR A 47 -0.40 -4.82 10.73
N THR A 48 -1.18 -4.63 11.80
CA THR A 48 -1.82 -5.70 12.60
C THR A 48 -3.07 -6.28 11.94
N GLU A 49 -3.59 -5.64 10.89
CA GLU A 49 -4.89 -5.92 10.29
C GLU A 49 -4.78 -6.51 8.88
N LYS A 50 -3.55 -6.72 8.40
CA LYS A 50 -3.24 -7.24 7.05
C LYS A 50 -2.10 -8.24 7.07
N SER A 51 -2.08 -9.11 6.06
CA SER A 51 -0.92 -9.96 5.79
C SER A 51 0.01 -9.29 4.79
N GLY A 52 0.98 -8.54 5.30
CA GLY A 52 1.98 -7.82 4.51
C GLY A 52 3.29 -8.59 4.37
N THR A 53 4.07 -8.24 3.36
CA THR A 53 5.47 -8.66 3.22
C THR A 53 6.34 -7.43 3.45
N TYR A 54 7.22 -7.51 4.44
CA TYR A 54 8.11 -6.44 4.86
C TYR A 54 9.56 -6.89 4.72
N VAL A 55 10.46 -5.95 4.44
CA VAL A 55 11.90 -6.21 4.40
C VAL A 55 12.56 -5.31 5.42
N ASN A 56 13.33 -5.89 6.34
CA ASN A 56 14.05 -5.13 7.35
C ASN A 56 15.41 -4.62 6.82
N THR A 57 16.16 -3.92 7.67
CA THR A 57 17.42 -3.26 7.29
C THR A 57 18.57 -4.22 6.95
N GLU A 58 18.54 -5.47 7.42
CA GLU A 58 19.50 -6.53 7.04
C GLU A 58 19.06 -7.29 5.76
N GLY A 59 17.96 -6.88 5.13
CA GLY A 59 17.44 -7.50 3.92
C GLY A 59 16.61 -8.76 4.16
N ARG A 60 16.24 -9.07 5.42
CA ARG A 60 15.38 -10.21 5.74
C ARG A 60 13.95 -9.91 5.33
N VAL A 61 13.37 -10.82 4.54
CA VAL A 61 11.95 -10.75 4.19
C VAL A 61 11.12 -11.38 5.29
N GLN A 62 10.12 -10.68 5.80
CA GLN A 62 9.23 -11.14 6.85
C GLN A 62 7.77 -10.99 6.40
N GLN A 63 6.91 -11.84 6.92
CA GLN A 63 5.47 -11.77 6.64
C GLN A 63 4.68 -11.58 7.93
N THR A 64 3.74 -10.64 7.90
CA THR A 64 2.77 -10.51 9.00
C THR A 64 1.57 -11.40 8.74
N ASN A 65 0.92 -11.79 9.84
CA ASN A 65 -0.41 -12.36 9.82
C ASN A 65 -1.38 -11.35 10.39
N ARG A 66 -2.61 -11.37 9.88
CA ARG A 66 -3.69 -10.54 10.39
C ARG A 66 -4.05 -10.98 11.81
N ALA A 67 -3.92 -10.08 12.77
CA ALA A 67 -4.33 -10.29 14.16
C ALA A 67 -5.78 -9.86 14.41
N GLY A 68 -6.26 -8.81 13.73
CA GLY A 68 -7.63 -8.30 13.81
C GLY A 68 -8.16 -7.85 12.45
N PHE A 69 -9.45 -7.58 12.34
CA PHE A 69 -10.01 -6.99 11.12
C PHE A 69 -9.83 -5.48 11.13
N ALA A 70 -9.62 -4.89 9.95
CA ALA A 70 -9.55 -3.45 9.80
C ALA A 70 -10.86 -2.79 10.25
N PRO A 71 -10.82 -1.64 10.93
CA PRO A 71 -12.00 -1.00 11.49
C PRO A 71 -12.92 -0.45 10.40
N GLY A 72 -14.23 -0.58 10.61
CA GLY A 72 -15.26 -0.03 9.73
C GLY A 72 -15.15 -0.57 8.30
N GLU A 73 -14.99 0.34 7.34
CA GLU A 73 -14.92 0.02 5.91
C GLU A 73 -13.48 -0.02 5.37
N ALA A 74 -12.47 0.03 6.25
CA ALA A 74 -11.08 -0.09 5.83
C ALA A 74 -10.82 -1.42 5.10
N ARG A 75 -9.87 -1.40 4.17
CA ARG A 75 -9.49 -2.56 3.34
C ARG A 75 -7.98 -2.71 3.29
N GLU A 76 -7.49 -3.90 2.97
CA GLU A 76 -6.06 -4.08 2.70
C GLU A 76 -5.64 -3.24 1.48
N ASP A 77 -4.46 -2.63 1.55
CA ASP A 77 -3.97 -1.62 0.61
C ASP A 77 -3.97 -2.14 -0.84
N TRP A 78 -3.54 -3.40 -1.03
CA TRP A 78 -3.51 -4.03 -2.33
C TRP A 78 -4.91 -4.21 -2.92
N ALA A 79 -5.92 -4.47 -2.07
CA ALA A 79 -7.30 -4.66 -2.51
C ALA A 79 -7.91 -3.33 -2.94
N ILE A 80 -7.57 -2.22 -2.26
CA ILE A 80 -7.95 -0.86 -2.67
C ILE A 80 -7.39 -0.56 -4.06
N LEU A 81 -6.09 -0.75 -4.27
CA LEU A 81 -5.43 -0.50 -5.56
C LEU A 81 -5.97 -1.42 -6.66
N ARG A 82 -6.25 -2.68 -6.32
CA ARG A 82 -6.83 -3.64 -7.25
C ARG A 82 -8.24 -3.22 -7.67
N ALA A 83 -9.11 -2.85 -6.74
CA ALA A 83 -10.46 -2.37 -7.04
C ALA A 83 -10.41 -1.08 -7.89
N LEU A 84 -9.56 -0.12 -7.49
CA LEU A 84 -9.35 1.12 -8.24
C LEU A 84 -8.90 0.86 -9.68
N SER A 85 -7.99 -0.10 -9.89
CA SER A 85 -7.54 -0.46 -11.24
C SER A 85 -8.67 -0.94 -12.14
N ASP A 86 -9.68 -1.63 -11.59
CA ASP A 86 -10.86 -2.10 -12.32
C ASP A 86 -11.74 -0.92 -12.72
N VAL A 87 -12.01 -0.02 -11.77
CA VAL A 87 -12.81 1.20 -11.98
C VAL A 87 -12.20 2.09 -13.07
N LEU A 88 -10.86 2.15 -13.13
CA LEU A 88 -10.13 2.89 -14.16
C LEU A 88 -10.03 2.15 -15.51
N GLY A 89 -10.60 0.96 -15.64
CA GLY A 89 -10.51 0.14 -16.86
C GLY A 89 -9.11 -0.41 -17.15
N LYS A 90 -8.23 -0.44 -16.13
CA LYS A 90 -6.83 -0.92 -16.19
C LYS A 90 -6.61 -2.05 -15.17
N LYS A 91 -7.54 -3.00 -15.17
CA LYS A 91 -7.62 -4.12 -14.23
C LYS A 91 -6.28 -4.84 -14.08
N LEU A 92 -5.74 -4.84 -12.86
CA LEU A 92 -4.52 -5.59 -12.54
C LEU A 92 -4.77 -7.12 -12.59
N PRO A 93 -3.80 -7.93 -13.04
CA PRO A 93 -4.00 -9.35 -13.33
C PRO A 93 -3.85 -10.23 -12.08
N PHE A 94 -4.55 -9.89 -10.99
CA PHE A 94 -4.64 -10.71 -9.78
C PHE A 94 -5.92 -10.36 -9.02
N ASP A 95 -6.56 -11.35 -8.40
CA ASP A 95 -7.80 -11.20 -7.63
C ASP A 95 -7.64 -11.69 -6.18
N SER A 96 -6.45 -12.15 -5.80
CA SER A 96 -6.14 -12.59 -4.44
C SER A 96 -4.72 -12.22 -4.03
N LEU A 97 -4.49 -12.15 -2.72
CA LEU A 97 -3.15 -11.93 -2.15
C LEU A 97 -2.15 -13.01 -2.58
N ALA A 98 -2.61 -14.25 -2.75
CA ALA A 98 -1.77 -15.35 -3.21
C ALA A 98 -1.28 -15.13 -4.65
N GLN A 99 -2.17 -14.67 -5.55
CA GLN A 99 -1.80 -14.34 -6.92
C GLN A 99 -0.88 -13.11 -6.98
N LEU A 100 -1.15 -12.08 -6.17
CA LEU A 100 -0.28 -10.91 -6.05
C LEU A 100 1.13 -11.32 -5.61
N ARG A 101 1.25 -12.15 -4.57
CA ARG A 101 2.54 -12.69 -4.11
C ARG A 101 3.22 -13.55 -5.17
N ALA A 102 2.49 -14.42 -5.86
CA ALA A 102 3.06 -15.22 -6.94
C ALA A 102 3.67 -14.34 -8.05
N LYS A 103 2.98 -13.24 -8.42
CA LYS A 103 3.50 -12.27 -9.38
C LYS A 103 4.74 -11.55 -8.84
N LEU A 104 4.68 -11.06 -7.59
CA LEU A 104 5.80 -10.39 -6.92
C LEU A 104 7.04 -11.30 -6.87
N TYR A 105 6.88 -12.57 -6.52
CA TYR A 105 7.97 -13.53 -6.41
C TYR A 105 8.49 -13.99 -7.77
N GLY A 106 7.64 -14.06 -8.79
CA GLY A 106 8.06 -14.34 -10.16
C GLY A 106 8.96 -13.22 -10.71
N GLU A 107 8.65 -11.97 -10.39
CA GLU A 107 9.43 -10.80 -10.82
C GLU A 107 10.66 -10.54 -9.93
N PHE A 108 10.51 -10.74 -8.62
CA PHE A 108 11.54 -10.51 -7.62
C PHE A 108 11.72 -11.75 -6.71
N PRO A 109 12.44 -12.79 -7.17
CA PRO A 109 12.55 -14.06 -6.44
C PRO A 109 13.13 -13.95 -5.03
N HIS A 110 13.96 -12.93 -4.78
CA HIS A 110 14.54 -12.69 -3.45
C HIS A 110 13.47 -12.39 -2.40
N LEU A 111 12.31 -11.83 -2.79
CA LEU A 111 11.18 -11.57 -1.89
C LEU A 111 10.43 -12.83 -1.46
N ALA A 112 10.71 -13.99 -2.08
CA ALA A 112 10.14 -15.27 -1.65
C ALA A 112 10.95 -15.94 -0.52
N ARG A 113 12.16 -15.44 -0.22
CA ARG A 113 13.07 -16.01 0.80
C ARG A 113 12.70 -15.54 2.20
N ILE A 114 11.53 -15.98 2.68
CA ILE A 114 10.98 -15.58 3.98
C ILE A 114 11.92 -16.05 5.11
N ASP A 115 12.17 -15.15 6.05
CA ASP A 115 13.02 -15.29 7.23
C ASP A 115 14.50 -15.61 6.95
N GLN A 116 14.96 -15.41 5.72
CA GLN A 116 16.36 -15.62 5.31
C GLN A 116 17.08 -14.29 5.05
N VAL A 117 18.39 -14.24 5.34
CA VAL A 117 19.29 -13.14 4.97
C VAL A 117 20.27 -13.66 3.94
N GLN A 118 20.49 -12.90 2.86
CA GLN A 118 21.50 -13.24 1.87
C GLN A 118 22.89 -12.93 2.45
N ALA A 119 23.71 -13.97 2.59
CA ALA A 119 25.12 -13.84 2.94
C ALA A 119 25.92 -13.19 1.80
#